data_AF-B4UMU9-F1
#
_entry.id   AF-B4UMU9-F1
#
_cell.length_a   1.000
_cell.length_b   1.000
_cell.length_c   1.000
_cell.angle_alpha   90.00
_cell.angle_beta   90.00
_cell.angle_gamma   90.00
#
_symmetry.space_group_name_H-M   'P 1'
#
loop_
_entity.id
_entity.type
_entity.pdbx_description
1 polymer ?
#
loop_
_entity_poly.entity_id
_entity_poly.type
_entity_poly.pdbx_seq_one_letter_code
_entity_poly.pdbx_strand_id
1 'polypeptide(L)'
;MLRYREYAEYTTTRQSRFWTAFANALGFVVLPPIRLLCRVFPPLRRAVNNTPGGRMGAAFRAREGGDHRGAFLTAMEGLGKCRFATDMDPGEFMADLNWWMFMDLASTEAEHLGDADRVQVAQVLDAAPAPGGMFAAKSLCRVSVWRWKAGDRDGAIKLARLAVLADASWVHTHVLLGWFGLVSGSFDPLPHLREALRVDPSCGESIRTNADLAAAPGLLKSLGLADGPPS
;
A
#
# COMPACT_ATOMS: atom_id res chain seq x y z
N MET A 1 -25.85 12.00 -16.45
CA MET A 1 -24.90 12.18 -15.32
C MET A 1 -25.53 12.17 -13.92
N LEU A 2 -26.85 12.37 -13.75
CA LEU A 2 -27.48 12.32 -12.41
C LEU A 2 -27.84 10.91 -11.87
N ARG A 3 -27.90 9.86 -12.71
CA ARG A 3 -28.22 8.48 -12.25
C ARG A 3 -27.04 7.64 -11.73
N TYR A 4 -25.80 8.11 -11.88
CA TYR A 4 -24.62 7.36 -11.41
C TYR A 4 -24.27 7.65 -9.94
N ARG A 5 -24.71 8.80 -9.40
CA ARG A 5 -24.47 9.20 -8.01
C ARG A 5 -25.35 8.42 -7.02
N GLU A 6 -26.63 8.20 -7.34
CA GLU A 6 -27.55 7.42 -6.48
C GLU A 6 -27.22 5.93 -6.43
N TYR A 7 -26.66 5.35 -7.51
CA TYR A 7 -26.26 3.93 -7.52
C TYR A 7 -25.00 3.68 -6.67
N ALA A 8 -24.06 4.64 -6.64
CA ALA A 8 -22.85 4.55 -5.82
C ALA A 8 -23.13 4.75 -4.32
N GLU A 9 -24.08 5.60 -3.93
CA GLU A 9 -24.43 5.77 -2.52
C GLU A 9 -25.23 4.59 -1.94
N TYR A 10 -26.04 3.91 -2.77
CA TYR A 10 -26.90 2.81 -2.32
C TYR A 10 -26.14 1.49 -2.11
N THR A 11 -25.10 1.20 -2.90
CA THR A 11 -24.26 0.00 -2.72
C THR A 11 -23.27 0.15 -1.57
N THR A 12 -22.76 1.37 -1.32
CA THR A 12 -21.68 1.58 -0.35
C THR A 12 -22.15 1.49 1.11
N THR A 13 -23.39 1.92 1.40
CA THR A 13 -23.92 1.94 2.78
C THR A 13 -24.48 0.59 3.26
N ARG A 14 -25.05 -0.23 2.37
CA ARG A 14 -25.59 -1.55 2.74
C ARG A 14 -24.50 -2.62 2.83
N GLN A 15 -23.50 -2.55 1.93
CA GLN A 15 -22.37 -3.46 1.92
C GLN A 15 -21.45 -3.25 3.14
N SER A 16 -21.26 -1.99 3.59
CA SER A 16 -20.44 -1.72 4.79
C SER A 16 -21.07 -2.25 6.07
N ARG A 17 -22.39 -2.14 6.24
CA ARG A 17 -23.09 -2.66 7.43
C ARG A 17 -23.04 -4.18 7.51
N PHE A 18 -23.19 -4.87 6.38
CA PHE A 18 -23.04 -6.32 6.32
C PHE A 18 -21.63 -6.76 6.68
N TRP A 19 -20.60 -6.17 6.07
CA TRP A 19 -19.20 -6.52 6.37
C TRP A 19 -18.81 -6.21 7.82
N THR A 20 -19.28 -5.10 8.39
CA THR A 20 -19.06 -4.78 9.81
C THR A 20 -19.76 -5.78 10.73
N ALA A 21 -21.02 -6.14 10.45
CA ALA A 21 -21.74 -7.14 11.23
C ALA A 21 -21.10 -8.54 11.12
N PHE A 22 -20.66 -8.92 9.92
CA PHE A 22 -19.93 -10.16 9.68
C PHE A 22 -18.59 -10.19 10.40
N ALA A 23 -17.79 -9.12 10.32
CA ALA A 23 -16.52 -9.00 11.03
C ALA A 23 -16.71 -9.07 12.55
N ASN A 24 -17.75 -8.42 13.08
CA ASN A 24 -18.11 -8.49 14.50
C ASN A 24 -18.54 -9.92 14.90
N ALA A 25 -19.38 -10.58 14.11
CA ALA A 25 -19.79 -11.96 14.38
C ALA A 25 -18.59 -12.92 14.36
N LEU A 26 -17.68 -12.77 13.39
CA LEU A 26 -16.43 -13.53 13.33
C LEU A 26 -15.58 -13.27 14.59
N GLY A 27 -15.49 -12.01 15.00
CA GLY A 27 -14.71 -11.56 16.16
C GLY A 27 -15.22 -12.08 17.51
N PHE A 28 -16.52 -12.02 17.74
CA PHE A 28 -17.13 -12.33 19.04
C PHE A 28 -17.60 -13.78 19.17
N VAL A 29 -17.99 -14.43 18.07
CA VAL A 29 -18.57 -15.78 18.12
C VAL A 29 -17.56 -16.85 17.71
N VAL A 30 -16.78 -16.60 16.66
CA VAL A 30 -15.93 -17.62 16.05
C VAL A 30 -14.51 -17.62 16.63
N LEU A 31 -13.92 -16.45 16.88
CA LEU A 31 -12.54 -16.37 17.38
C LEU A 31 -12.33 -16.93 18.81
N PRO A 32 -13.21 -16.70 19.80
CA PRO A 32 -12.99 -17.24 21.15
C PRO A 32 -12.88 -18.78 21.22
N PRO A 33 -13.78 -19.57 20.61
CA PRO A 33 -13.63 -21.02 20.62
C PRO A 33 -12.40 -21.49 19.84
N ILE A 34 -12.06 -20.86 18.70
CA ILE A 34 -10.82 -21.18 17.97
C ILE A 34 -9.58 -20.91 18.83
N ARG A 35 -9.53 -19.79 19.55
CA ARG A 35 -8.42 -19.48 20.47
C ARG A 35 -8.31 -20.50 21.60
N LEU A 36 -9.44 -20.91 22.17
CA LEU A 36 -9.47 -21.94 23.20
C LEU A 36 -8.95 -23.28 22.65
N LEU A 37 -9.42 -23.70 21.48
CA LEU A 37 -8.96 -24.92 20.81
C LEU A 37 -7.47 -24.87 20.47
N CYS A 38 -6.96 -23.74 19.97
CA CYS A 38 -5.53 -23.55 19.70
C CYS A 38 -4.67 -23.60 20.98
N ARG A 39 -5.23 -23.23 22.14
CA ARG A 39 -4.53 -23.32 23.42
C ARG A 39 -4.40 -24.77 23.89
N VAL A 40 -5.45 -25.56 23.67
CA VAL A 40 -5.51 -26.97 24.12
C VAL A 40 -4.83 -27.92 23.13
N PHE A 41 -4.79 -27.60 21.84
CA PHE A 41 -4.28 -28.48 20.78
C PHE A 41 -3.14 -27.83 19.97
N PRO A 42 -1.86 -28.10 20.32
CA PRO A 42 -0.70 -27.52 19.65
C PRO A 42 -0.62 -27.72 18.12
N PRO A 43 -1.04 -28.87 17.54
CA PRO A 43 -1.04 -29.04 16.08
C PRO A 43 -2.00 -28.07 15.38
N LEU A 44 -3.19 -27.79 15.94
CA LEU A 44 -4.13 -26.81 15.39
C LEU A 44 -3.54 -25.40 15.47
N ARG A 45 -2.88 -25.05 16.57
CA ARG A 45 -2.16 -23.76 16.67
C ARG A 45 -1.11 -23.61 15.57
N ARG A 46 -0.33 -24.66 15.29
CA ARG A 46 0.65 -24.66 14.19
C ARG A 46 -0.03 -24.51 12.83
N ALA A 47 -1.15 -25.21 12.60
CA ALA A 47 -1.91 -25.10 11.37
C ALA A 47 -2.45 -23.68 11.15
N VAL A 48 -3.11 -23.10 12.15
CA VAL A 48 -3.65 -21.73 12.10
C VAL A 48 -2.54 -20.70 11.90
N ASN A 49 -1.42 -20.82 12.62
CA ASN A 49 -0.28 -19.93 12.47
C ASN A 49 0.41 -20.04 11.11
N ASN A 50 0.20 -21.14 10.38
CA ASN A 50 0.75 -21.33 9.04
C ASN A 50 -0.12 -20.75 7.93
N THR A 51 -1.37 -20.35 8.22
CA THR A 51 -2.23 -19.63 7.26
C THR A 51 -1.70 -18.22 6.98
N PRO A 52 -2.04 -17.60 5.82
CA PRO A 52 -1.71 -16.20 5.55
C PRO A 52 -2.18 -15.26 6.66
N GLY A 53 -3.41 -15.39 7.14
CA GLY A 53 -3.95 -14.57 8.22
C GLY A 53 -3.22 -14.77 9.56
N GLY A 54 -2.86 -16.01 9.90
CA GLY A 54 -2.09 -16.30 11.11
C GLY A 54 -0.70 -15.67 11.10
N ARG A 55 -0.02 -15.71 9.94
CA ARG A 55 1.29 -15.10 9.70
C ARG A 55 1.22 -13.58 9.72
N MET A 56 0.24 -13.01 9.04
CA MET A 56 -0.01 -11.57 9.05
C MET A 56 -0.22 -11.07 10.48
N GLY A 57 -1.06 -11.76 11.25
CA GLY A 57 -1.27 -11.43 12.66
C GLY A 57 -0.01 -11.60 13.53
N ALA A 58 0.86 -12.55 13.22
CA ALA A 58 2.14 -12.70 13.91
C ALA A 58 3.10 -11.55 13.59
N ALA A 59 3.17 -11.15 12.32
CA ALA A 59 3.99 -10.04 11.86
C ALA A 59 3.53 -8.69 12.47
N PHE A 60 2.22 -8.44 12.51
CA PHE A 60 1.68 -7.25 13.18
C PHE A 60 1.98 -7.23 14.68
N ARG A 61 1.84 -8.35 15.39
CA ARG A 61 2.20 -8.43 16.81
C ARG A 61 3.69 -8.18 17.05
N ALA A 62 4.56 -8.69 16.19
CA ALA A 62 5.99 -8.41 16.27
C ALA A 62 6.27 -6.90 16.12
N ARG A 63 5.65 -6.26 15.11
CA ARG A 63 5.74 -4.81 14.88
C ARG A 63 5.20 -3.99 16.07
N GLU A 64 4.03 -4.33 16.59
CA GLU A 64 3.44 -3.67 17.76
C GLU A 64 4.32 -3.79 19.01
N GLY A 65 5.06 -4.89 19.13
CA GLY A 65 6.08 -5.10 20.16
C GLY A 65 7.43 -4.41 19.90
N GLY A 66 7.58 -3.68 18.79
CA GLY A 66 8.83 -3.02 18.39
C GLY A 66 9.86 -3.94 17.71
N ASP A 67 9.52 -5.21 17.45
CA ASP A 67 10.39 -6.16 16.75
C ASP A 67 10.23 -6.03 15.22
N HIS A 68 10.80 -4.96 14.67
CA HIS A 68 10.80 -4.68 13.23
C HIS A 68 11.45 -5.80 12.42
N ARG A 69 12.51 -6.44 12.94
CA ARG A 69 13.22 -7.53 12.26
C ARG A 69 12.36 -8.79 12.20
N GLY A 70 11.72 -9.17 13.30
CA GLY A 70 10.80 -10.31 13.34
C GLY A 70 9.57 -10.10 12.47
N ALA A 71 9.00 -8.89 12.46
CA ALA A 71 7.91 -8.51 11.58
C ALA A 71 8.31 -8.63 10.09
N PHE A 72 9.47 -8.07 9.73
CA PHE A 72 10.03 -8.16 8.39
C PHE A 72 10.23 -9.60 7.92
N LEU A 73 10.94 -10.43 8.71
CA LEU A 73 11.21 -11.83 8.35
C LEU A 73 9.91 -12.63 8.20
N THR A 74 8.93 -12.41 9.08
CA THR A 74 7.63 -13.07 8.99
C THR A 74 6.87 -12.66 7.72
N ALA A 75 6.93 -11.38 7.34
CA ALA A 75 6.32 -10.88 6.12
C ALA A 75 6.99 -11.45 4.87
N MET A 76 8.32 -11.49 4.83
CA MET A 76 9.09 -12.07 3.72
C MET A 76 8.83 -13.57 3.57
N GLU A 77 8.69 -14.33 4.66
CA GLU A 77 8.27 -15.73 4.59
C GLU A 77 6.82 -15.85 4.05
N GLY A 78 5.94 -14.92 4.43
CA GLY A 78 4.57 -14.81 3.91
C GLY A 78 4.53 -14.63 2.39
N LEU A 79 5.33 -13.71 1.85
CA LEU A 79 5.48 -13.48 0.39
C LEU A 79 5.87 -14.77 -0.33
N GLY A 80 6.86 -15.48 0.20
CA GLY A 80 7.32 -16.75 -0.37
C GLY A 80 6.22 -17.80 -0.45
N LYS A 81 5.29 -17.83 0.51
CA LYS A 81 4.20 -18.82 0.54
C LYS A 81 3.03 -18.47 -0.36
N CYS A 82 2.72 -17.19 -0.51
CA CYS A 82 1.70 -16.73 -1.46
C CYS A 82 2.05 -17.14 -2.91
N ARG A 83 3.35 -17.19 -3.25
CA ARG A 83 3.84 -17.55 -4.58
C ARG A 83 3.49 -18.97 -5.04
N PHE A 84 3.31 -19.92 -4.12
CA PHE A 84 3.07 -21.34 -4.46
C PHE A 84 1.60 -21.75 -4.38
N ALA A 85 0.67 -20.79 -4.28
CA ALA A 85 -0.76 -21.06 -4.11
C ALA A 85 -1.58 -20.99 -5.42
N THR A 86 -0.92 -20.87 -6.59
CA THR A 86 -1.50 -20.51 -7.89
C THR A 86 -2.26 -21.61 -8.63
N ASP A 87 -2.47 -22.80 -8.04
CA ASP A 87 -3.12 -23.91 -8.75
C ASP A 87 -4.64 -24.04 -8.44
N MET A 88 -5.28 -23.03 -7.82
CA MET A 88 -6.72 -23.05 -7.54
C MET A 88 -7.42 -21.71 -7.87
N ASP A 89 -8.27 -21.75 -8.90
CA ASP A 89 -8.88 -20.64 -9.67
C ASP A 89 -9.81 -19.63 -8.90
N PRO A 90 -10.25 -19.87 -7.64
CA PRO A 90 -10.78 -18.79 -6.77
C PRO A 90 -9.79 -18.28 -5.71
N GLY A 91 -8.67 -19.00 -5.50
CA GLY A 91 -7.65 -18.70 -4.51
C GLY A 91 -6.64 -17.65 -4.95
N GLU A 92 -6.49 -17.44 -6.26
CA GLU A 92 -5.49 -16.52 -6.83
C GLU A 92 -5.69 -15.07 -6.37
N PHE A 93 -6.93 -14.54 -6.43
CA PHE A 93 -7.20 -13.17 -5.95
C PHE A 93 -6.82 -12.98 -4.47
N MET A 94 -7.15 -13.97 -3.63
CA MET A 94 -6.79 -13.91 -2.21
C MET A 94 -5.29 -14.11 -2.00
N ALA A 95 -4.63 -14.91 -2.82
CA ALA A 95 -3.18 -15.08 -2.79
C ALA A 95 -2.48 -13.76 -3.16
N ASP A 96 -2.92 -13.08 -4.20
CA ASP A 96 -2.40 -11.78 -4.66
C ASP A 96 -2.64 -10.67 -3.64
N LEU A 97 -3.85 -10.60 -3.07
CA LEU A 97 -4.16 -9.66 -2.00
C LEU A 97 -3.25 -9.89 -0.79
N ASN A 98 -3.13 -11.14 -0.33
CA ASN A 98 -2.25 -11.49 0.78
C ASN A 98 -0.78 -11.16 0.44
N TRP A 99 -0.34 -11.41 -0.79
CA TRP A 99 1.00 -11.08 -1.26
C TRP A 99 1.26 -9.57 -1.13
N TRP A 100 0.36 -8.73 -1.65
CA TRP A 100 0.51 -7.28 -1.56
C TRP A 100 0.42 -6.76 -0.11
N MET A 101 -0.39 -7.37 0.75
CA MET A 101 -0.40 -7.04 2.18
C MET A 101 0.93 -7.37 2.85
N PHE A 102 1.52 -8.54 2.57
CA PHE A 102 2.84 -8.89 3.11
C PHE A 102 3.92 -7.97 2.54
N MET A 103 3.80 -7.56 1.28
CA MET A 103 4.71 -6.63 0.63
C MET A 103 4.64 -5.23 1.26
N ASP A 104 3.43 -4.74 1.60
CA ASP A 104 3.26 -3.45 2.28
C ASP A 104 3.90 -3.48 3.66
N LEU A 105 3.71 -4.58 4.40
CA LEU A 105 4.34 -4.76 5.70
C LEU A 105 5.86 -4.86 5.58
N ALA A 106 6.38 -5.76 4.74
CA ALA A 106 7.82 -5.94 4.54
C ALA A 106 8.49 -4.64 4.08
N SER A 107 7.87 -3.91 3.14
CA SER A 107 8.41 -2.64 2.67
C SER A 107 8.42 -1.56 3.75
N THR A 108 7.40 -1.52 4.61
CA THR A 108 7.36 -0.62 5.77
C THR A 108 8.46 -0.97 6.77
N GLU A 109 8.62 -2.24 7.14
CA GLU A 109 9.64 -2.65 8.11
C GLU A 109 11.06 -2.43 7.57
N ALA A 110 11.30 -2.61 6.27
CA ALA A 110 12.58 -2.33 5.64
C ALA A 110 13.00 -0.85 5.73
N GLU A 111 12.06 0.09 5.88
CA GLU A 111 12.41 1.50 6.13
C GLU A 111 13.15 1.68 7.46
N HIS A 112 12.82 0.87 8.47
CA HIS A 112 13.45 0.87 9.79
C HIS A 112 14.76 0.09 9.85
N LEU A 113 14.92 -0.96 9.02
CA LEU A 113 16.08 -1.85 9.08
C LEU A 113 17.26 -1.38 8.23
N GLY A 114 17.00 -0.69 7.11
CA GLY A 114 18.03 -0.09 6.26
C GLY A 114 18.16 -0.72 4.88
N ASP A 115 19.25 -0.37 4.18
CA ASP A 115 19.34 -0.58 2.73
C ASP A 115 19.43 -2.04 2.29
N ALA A 116 20.05 -2.92 3.08
CA ALA A 116 20.13 -4.34 2.75
C ALA A 116 18.73 -4.97 2.65
N ASP A 117 17.84 -4.65 3.60
CA ASP A 117 16.47 -5.17 3.61
C ASP A 117 15.61 -4.50 2.51
N ARG A 118 15.84 -3.22 2.20
CA ARG A 118 15.20 -2.54 1.04
C ARG A 118 15.55 -3.19 -0.29
N VAL A 119 16.82 -3.58 -0.48
CA VAL A 119 17.26 -4.34 -1.66
C VAL A 119 16.54 -5.68 -1.73
N GLN A 120 16.42 -6.39 -0.60
CA GLN A 120 15.71 -7.67 -0.56
C GLN A 120 14.23 -7.52 -0.96
N VAL A 121 13.55 -6.48 -0.47
CA VAL A 121 12.17 -6.16 -0.84
C VAL A 121 12.06 -5.81 -2.33
N ALA A 122 12.99 -5.00 -2.86
CA ALA A 122 13.00 -4.62 -4.26
C ALA A 122 13.20 -5.83 -5.20
N GLN A 123 14.01 -6.82 -4.82
CA GLN A 123 14.22 -8.05 -5.60
C GLN A 123 12.96 -8.91 -5.70
N VAL A 124 12.13 -8.95 -4.65
CA VAL A 124 10.90 -9.76 -4.65
C VAL A 124 9.84 -9.19 -5.60
N LEU A 125 9.88 -7.88 -5.90
CA LEU A 125 8.97 -7.25 -6.87
C LEU A 125 9.14 -7.73 -8.30
N ASP A 126 10.30 -8.26 -8.67
CA ASP A 126 10.53 -8.78 -10.04
C ASP A 126 9.63 -9.99 -10.35
N ALA A 127 9.06 -10.63 -9.32
CA ALA A 127 8.11 -11.73 -9.41
C ALA A 127 6.74 -11.39 -8.79
N ALA A 128 6.40 -10.11 -8.67
CA ALA A 128 5.12 -9.67 -8.12
C ALA A 128 3.94 -10.12 -9.01
N PRO A 129 2.77 -10.44 -8.42
CA PRO A 129 1.53 -10.55 -9.16
C PRO A 129 1.14 -9.20 -9.78
N ALA A 130 0.09 -9.20 -10.61
CA ALA A 130 -0.44 -7.96 -11.18
C ALA A 130 -0.76 -6.96 -10.05
N PRO A 131 -0.33 -5.68 -10.18
CA PRO A 131 -0.55 -4.71 -9.13
C PRO A 131 -2.03 -4.33 -9.04
N GLY A 132 -2.56 -4.30 -7.82
CA GLY A 132 -3.96 -3.96 -7.58
C GLY A 132 -4.23 -3.54 -6.13
N GLY A 133 -4.97 -2.44 -5.99
CA GLY A 133 -5.41 -1.89 -4.71
C GLY A 133 -4.32 -1.16 -3.92
N MET A 134 -4.75 -0.62 -2.78
CA MET A 134 -3.95 0.29 -1.94
C MET A 134 -2.61 -0.31 -1.48
N PHE A 135 -2.57 -1.60 -1.12
CA PHE A 135 -1.33 -2.24 -0.63
C PHE A 135 -0.26 -2.31 -1.72
N ALA A 136 -0.66 -2.58 -2.97
CA ALA A 136 0.22 -2.54 -4.11
C ALA A 136 0.73 -1.12 -4.37
N ALA A 137 -0.18 -0.13 -4.40
CA ALA A 137 0.18 1.27 -4.61
C ALA A 137 1.18 1.78 -3.55
N LYS A 138 0.93 1.52 -2.26
CA LYS A 138 1.83 1.89 -1.16
C LYS A 138 3.21 1.26 -1.30
N SER A 139 3.27 -0.04 -1.55
CA SER A 139 4.52 -0.78 -1.69
C SER A 139 5.34 -0.26 -2.86
N LEU A 140 4.72 -0.16 -4.04
CA LEU A 140 5.36 0.33 -5.27
C LEU A 140 5.84 1.78 -5.10
N CYS A 141 5.05 2.63 -4.44
CA CYS A 141 5.44 4.00 -4.10
C CYS A 141 6.71 4.02 -3.23
N ARG A 142 6.79 3.23 -2.16
CA ARG A 142 8.00 3.16 -1.33
C ARG A 142 9.22 2.68 -2.10
N VAL A 143 9.10 1.57 -2.83
CA VAL A 143 10.23 1.03 -3.61
C VAL A 143 10.66 1.99 -4.72
N SER A 144 9.74 2.73 -5.32
CA SER A 144 10.09 3.75 -6.31
C SER A 144 10.98 4.84 -5.74
N VAL A 145 10.72 5.30 -4.51
CA VAL A 145 11.57 6.28 -3.81
C VAL A 145 12.95 5.69 -3.52
N TRP A 146 13.04 4.40 -3.16
CA TRP A 146 14.34 3.76 -2.92
C TRP A 146 15.16 3.64 -4.20
N ARG A 147 14.55 3.26 -5.32
CA ARG A 147 15.21 3.22 -6.63
C ARG A 147 15.71 4.60 -7.04
N TRP A 148 14.90 5.63 -6.82
CA TRP A 148 15.31 7.01 -7.09
C TRP A 148 16.54 7.40 -6.29
N LYS A 149 16.55 7.11 -4.98
CA LYS A 149 17.69 7.38 -4.09
C LYS A 149 18.94 6.58 -4.49
N ALA A 150 18.77 5.37 -5.02
CA ALA A 150 19.85 4.55 -5.56
C ALA A 150 20.33 4.99 -6.96
N GLY A 151 19.72 6.02 -7.55
CA GLY A 151 20.07 6.56 -8.88
C GLY A 151 19.35 5.90 -10.06
N ASP A 152 18.53 4.87 -9.83
CA ASP A 152 17.68 4.24 -10.85
C ASP A 152 16.41 5.07 -11.08
N ARG A 153 16.56 6.20 -11.79
CA ARG A 153 15.47 7.15 -12.05
C ARG A 153 14.38 6.57 -12.93
N ASP A 154 14.75 5.82 -13.97
CA ASP A 154 13.79 5.21 -14.89
C ASP A 154 12.97 4.11 -14.21
N GLY A 155 13.64 3.26 -13.43
CA GLY A 155 12.96 2.24 -12.63
C GLY A 155 12.04 2.85 -11.57
N ALA A 156 12.45 3.95 -10.93
CA ALA A 156 11.60 4.68 -9.99
C ALA A 156 10.32 5.22 -10.65
N ILE A 157 10.45 5.93 -11.78
CA ILE A 157 9.30 6.47 -12.51
C ILE A 157 8.38 5.34 -12.99
N LYS A 158 8.95 4.24 -13.48
CA LYS A 158 8.17 3.06 -13.89
C LYS A 158 7.34 2.50 -12.73
N LEU A 159 7.94 2.32 -11.55
CA LEU A 159 7.22 1.81 -10.37
C LEU A 159 6.14 2.78 -9.89
N ALA A 160 6.40 4.10 -9.90
CA ALA A 160 5.40 5.09 -9.53
C ALA A 160 4.21 5.10 -10.50
N ARG A 161 4.43 4.89 -11.81
CA ARG A 161 3.33 4.70 -12.77
C ARG A 161 2.52 3.43 -12.48
N LEU A 162 3.19 2.32 -12.17
CA LEU A 162 2.52 1.09 -11.76
C LEU A 162 1.71 1.28 -10.47
N ALA A 163 2.18 2.10 -9.52
CA ALA A 163 1.45 2.42 -8.31
C ALA A 163 0.14 3.18 -8.60
N VAL A 164 0.12 4.08 -9.61
CA VAL A 164 -1.13 4.75 -10.03
C VAL A 164 -2.10 3.76 -10.66
N LEU A 165 -1.60 2.83 -11.47
CA LEU A 165 -2.43 1.78 -12.06
C LEU A 165 -3.00 0.84 -10.99
N ALA A 166 -2.23 0.57 -9.93
CA ALA A 166 -2.66 -0.25 -8.81
C ALA A 166 -3.83 0.40 -8.06
N ASP A 167 -3.71 1.69 -7.74
CA ASP A 167 -4.75 2.46 -7.05
C ASP A 167 -4.64 3.95 -7.40
N ALA A 168 -5.48 4.41 -8.33
CA ALA A 168 -5.52 5.79 -8.76
C ALA A 168 -6.07 6.75 -7.68
N SER A 169 -6.70 6.23 -6.62
CA SER A 169 -7.17 7.03 -5.48
C SER A 169 -6.09 7.27 -4.42
N TRP A 170 -4.92 6.64 -4.55
CA TRP A 170 -3.80 6.85 -3.64
C TRP A 170 -3.04 8.14 -3.97
N VAL A 171 -3.43 9.24 -3.32
CA VAL A 171 -2.91 10.60 -3.60
C VAL A 171 -1.38 10.71 -3.62
N HIS A 172 -0.69 9.99 -2.73
CA HIS A 172 0.76 10.06 -2.62
C HIS A 172 1.49 9.67 -3.92
N THR A 173 0.93 8.75 -4.71
CA THR A 173 1.56 8.36 -5.97
C THR A 173 1.51 9.47 -7.01
N HIS A 174 0.40 10.21 -7.07
CA HIS A 174 0.26 11.35 -7.99
C HIS A 174 1.20 12.50 -7.60
N VAL A 175 1.30 12.79 -6.31
CA VAL A 175 2.29 13.75 -5.79
C VAL A 175 3.70 13.32 -6.15
N LEU A 176 4.02 12.03 -5.96
CA LEU A 176 5.35 11.50 -6.25
C LEU A 176 5.69 11.55 -7.75
N LEU A 177 4.76 11.22 -8.64
CA LEU A 177 4.97 11.37 -10.09
C LEU A 177 5.14 12.83 -10.49
N GLY A 178 4.35 13.75 -9.92
CA GLY A 178 4.54 15.17 -10.12
C GLY A 178 5.93 15.63 -9.70
N TRP A 179 6.40 15.19 -8.53
CA TRP A 179 7.76 15.48 -8.07
C TRP A 179 8.82 14.88 -8.99
N PHE A 180 8.71 13.61 -9.39
CA PHE A 180 9.65 13.01 -10.34
C PHE A 180 9.69 13.74 -11.69
N GLY A 181 8.54 14.12 -12.24
CA GLY A 181 8.46 14.89 -13.50
C GLY A 181 9.17 16.23 -13.39
N LEU A 182 8.97 16.95 -12.29
CA LEU A 182 9.64 18.22 -12.01
C LEU A 182 11.16 18.06 -11.90
N VAL A 183 11.63 17.15 -11.03
CA VAL A 183 13.07 17.03 -10.74
C VAL A 183 13.84 16.42 -11.91
N SER A 184 13.23 15.47 -12.64
CA SER A 184 13.89 14.84 -13.79
C SER A 184 13.77 15.64 -15.09
N GLY A 185 12.77 16.51 -15.21
CA GLY A 185 12.39 17.13 -16.49
C GLY A 185 11.91 16.14 -17.56
N SER A 186 11.65 14.87 -17.20
CA SER A 186 11.38 13.80 -18.17
C SER A 186 9.92 13.77 -18.66
N PHE A 187 9.00 14.46 -17.97
CA PHE A 187 7.60 14.62 -18.35
C PHE A 187 6.97 15.80 -17.60
N ASP A 188 5.82 16.28 -18.08
CA ASP A 188 5.08 17.38 -17.44
C ASP A 188 4.54 16.95 -16.06
N PRO A 189 4.92 17.61 -14.96
CA PRO A 189 4.43 17.28 -13.63
C PRO A 189 2.98 17.74 -13.37
N LEU A 190 2.47 18.71 -14.13
CA LEU A 190 1.21 19.39 -13.85
C LEU A 190 -0.03 18.48 -13.88
N PRO A 191 -0.20 17.55 -14.85
CA PRO A 191 -1.35 16.64 -14.85
C PRO A 191 -1.42 15.77 -13.60
N HIS A 192 -0.28 15.29 -13.11
CA HIS A 192 -0.21 14.44 -11.92
C HIS A 192 -0.53 15.22 -10.64
N LEU A 193 0.01 16.43 -10.48
CA LEU A 193 -0.28 17.26 -9.31
C LEU A 193 -1.74 17.76 -9.29
N ARG A 194 -2.33 18.04 -10.44
CA ARG A 194 -3.78 18.35 -10.54
C ARG A 194 -4.62 17.16 -10.13
N GLU A 195 -4.25 15.96 -10.57
CA GLU A 195 -4.95 14.74 -10.18
C GLU A 195 -4.82 14.46 -8.69
N ALA A 196 -3.65 14.71 -8.08
CA ALA A 196 -3.47 14.63 -6.64
C ALA A 196 -4.46 15.53 -5.89
N LEU A 197 -4.56 16.82 -6.28
CA LEU A 197 -5.51 17.77 -5.67
C LEU A 197 -6.98 17.40 -5.92
N ARG A 198 -7.28 16.77 -7.08
CA ARG A 198 -8.62 16.29 -7.39
C ARG A 198 -9.02 15.11 -6.48
N VAL A 199 -8.07 14.21 -6.21
CA VAL A 199 -8.27 13.04 -5.35
C VAL A 199 -8.35 13.46 -3.88
N ASP A 200 -7.45 14.31 -3.43
CA ASP A 200 -7.41 14.83 -2.06
C ASP A 200 -6.89 16.28 -2.04
N PRO A 201 -7.78 17.29 -1.92
CA PRO A 201 -7.38 18.69 -1.87
C PRO A 201 -6.43 19.04 -0.71
N SER A 202 -6.44 18.26 0.38
CA SER A 202 -5.57 18.53 1.54
C SER A 202 -4.09 18.29 1.23
N CYS A 203 -3.76 17.53 0.18
CA CYS A 203 -2.39 17.31 -0.25
C CYS A 203 -1.71 18.59 -0.78
N GLY A 204 -2.46 19.67 -1.02
CA GLY A 204 -1.92 20.97 -1.39
C GLY A 204 -0.86 21.48 -0.41
N GLU A 205 -1.03 21.22 0.89
CA GLU A 205 -0.02 21.58 1.89
C GLU A 205 1.28 20.78 1.75
N SER A 206 1.17 19.48 1.46
CA SER A 206 2.35 18.64 1.18
C SER A 206 3.08 19.08 -0.08
N ILE A 207 2.35 19.56 -1.10
CA ILE A 207 2.93 20.13 -2.32
C ILE A 207 3.66 21.45 -2.02
N ARG A 208 3.07 22.33 -1.21
CA ARG A 208 3.67 23.64 -0.85
C ARG A 208 4.92 23.51 0.02
N THR A 209 4.95 22.52 0.92
CA THR A 209 6.04 22.33 1.88
C THR A 209 7.19 21.51 1.34
N ASN A 210 7.01 20.81 0.22
CA ASN A 210 8.09 20.12 -0.47
C ASN A 210 9.05 21.13 -1.12
N ALA A 211 10.34 21.09 -0.76
CA ALA A 211 11.32 22.10 -1.17
C ALA A 211 11.47 22.23 -2.71
N ASP A 212 11.46 21.11 -3.44
CA ASP A 212 11.63 21.13 -4.90
C ASP A 212 10.38 21.72 -5.59
N LEU A 213 9.19 21.34 -5.13
CA LEU A 213 7.93 21.87 -5.64
C LEU A 213 7.75 23.35 -5.26
N ALA A 214 8.15 23.75 -4.05
CA ALA A 214 8.14 25.13 -3.58
C ALA A 214 9.05 26.05 -4.40
N ALA A 215 10.18 25.52 -4.90
CA ALA A 215 11.09 26.24 -5.77
C ALA A 215 10.54 26.50 -7.19
N ALA A 216 9.34 25.97 -7.52
CA ALA A 216 8.68 26.15 -8.80
C ALA A 216 7.39 27.02 -8.69
N PRO A 217 7.49 28.34 -8.45
CA PRO A 217 6.32 29.20 -8.20
C PRO A 217 5.34 29.26 -9.38
N GLY A 218 5.82 29.12 -10.62
CA GLY A 218 4.94 29.01 -11.80
C GLY A 218 4.07 27.75 -11.80
N LEU A 219 4.61 26.65 -11.28
CA LEU A 219 3.87 25.40 -11.10
C LEU A 219 2.82 25.55 -9.99
N LEU A 220 3.21 26.11 -8.84
CA LEU A 220 2.26 26.38 -7.74
C LEU A 220 1.12 27.32 -8.18
N LYS A 221 1.43 28.37 -8.94
CA LYS A 221 0.41 29.26 -9.53
C LYS A 221 -0.54 28.50 -10.45
N SER A 222 -0.02 27.60 -11.28
CA SER A 222 -0.82 26.78 -12.20
C SER A 222 -1.72 25.76 -11.51
N LEU A 223 -1.41 25.45 -10.24
CA LEU A 223 -2.20 24.60 -9.35
C LEU A 223 -3.18 25.39 -8.47
N GLY A 224 -3.13 26.73 -8.49
CA GLY A 224 -3.92 27.56 -7.57
C GLY A 224 -3.40 27.53 -6.13
N LEU A 225 -2.11 27.24 -5.94
CA LEU A 225 -1.44 27.12 -4.63
C LEU A 225 -0.45 28.27 -4.34
N ALA A 226 -0.42 29.31 -5.17
CA ALA A 226 0.54 30.42 -5.05
C ALA A 226 0.24 31.39 -3.90
N ASP A 227 -1.01 31.47 -3.47
CA ASP A 227 -1.40 32.30 -2.33
C ASP A 227 -1.18 31.46 -1.06
N GLY A 228 -0.48 32.03 -0.07
CA GLY A 228 -0.29 31.42 1.24
C GLY A 228 -1.63 31.02 1.87
N PRO A 229 -1.65 30.14 2.90
CA PRO A 229 -2.91 29.78 3.54
C PRO A 229 -3.69 31.06 3.89
N PRO A 230 -5.01 31.12 3.63
CA PRO A 230 -5.80 32.27 4.04
C PRO A 230 -5.57 32.47 5.54
N SER A 231 -5.02 33.63 5.89
CA SER A 231 -4.77 34.07 7.27
C SER A 231 -6.04 34.02 8.10
#